data_AF-A0A3R7IFV4-F1
#
_entry.id   AF-A0A3R7IFV4-F1
#
_cell.length_a   1.000
_cell.length_b   1.000
_cell.length_c   1.000
_cell.angle_alpha   90.00
_cell.angle_beta   90.00
_cell.angle_gamma   90.00
#
_symmetry.space_group_name_H-M   'P 1'
#
loop_
_entity.id
_entity.type
_entity.pdbx_description
1 polymer ?
#
loop_
_entity_poly.entity_id
_entity_poly.type
_entity_poly.pdbx_seq_one_letter_code
_entity_poly.pdbx_strand_id
1 'polypeptide(L)'
;MSSQSSLPLGLICYVQHLLNYLIKSDYKASNYADAMSNVAEVREKIFERKEAQRIIIKVHTEKLDSQDYRVSAYKFVNEIFPNWENDKRILFLAIEIWGDRTYMAIDVNNYDYNFDTAHKDKTVLPVYVLWQHRRRGWVIIRWPQEDGRLATKLADLHNVNGFDATTPFLENYNTRIVHANPREFPES
;
A
#
# COMPACT_ATOMS: atom_id res chain seq x y z
N MET A 1 -37.71 11.07 14.22
CA MET A 1 -36.87 9.88 14.48
C MET A 1 -35.85 9.81 13.35
N SER A 2 -34.65 10.37 13.55
CA SER A 2 -33.60 10.36 12.51
C SER A 2 -32.73 9.12 12.71
N SER A 3 -32.70 8.24 11.72
CA SER A 3 -31.75 7.14 11.66
C SER A 3 -30.36 7.71 11.45
N GLN A 4 -29.53 7.67 12.49
CA GLN A 4 -28.09 7.83 12.36
C GLN A 4 -27.59 6.67 11.49
N SER A 5 -27.21 6.96 10.25
CA SER A 5 -26.41 6.04 9.45
C SER A 5 -25.03 5.94 10.11
N SER A 6 -24.82 4.86 10.85
CA SER A 6 -23.50 4.47 11.34
C SER A 6 -22.59 4.25 10.13
N LEU A 7 -21.70 5.21 9.86
CA LEU A 7 -20.55 4.98 8.99
C LEU A 7 -19.83 3.74 9.51
N PRO A 8 -19.46 2.77 8.65
CA PRO A 8 -18.71 1.62 9.11
C PRO A 8 -17.41 2.14 9.71
N LEU A 9 -17.26 1.94 11.01
CA LEU A 9 -16.04 2.17 11.76
C LEU A 9 -14.88 1.62 10.92
N GLY A 10 -14.00 2.52 10.47
CA GLY A 10 -12.85 2.18 9.63
C GLY A 10 -12.08 1.01 10.25
N LEU A 11 -12.13 -0.13 9.56
CA LEU A 11 -11.58 -1.43 9.98
C LEU A 11 -10.06 -1.39 10.25
N ILE A 12 -9.41 -0.25 10.02
CA ILE A 12 -7.98 0.01 10.21
C ILE A 12 -7.62 0.39 11.66
N CYS A 13 -8.60 0.62 12.54
CA CYS A 13 -8.32 0.61 13.97
C CYS A 13 -7.77 -0.77 14.42
N TYR A 14 -8.14 -1.85 13.71
CA TYR A 14 -7.59 -3.18 13.92
C TYR A 14 -6.20 -3.36 13.27
N VAL A 15 -5.93 -2.69 12.14
CA VAL A 15 -4.66 -2.77 11.39
C VAL A 15 -3.53 -2.04 12.11
N GLN A 16 -3.76 -0.87 12.73
CA GLN A 16 -2.73 -0.17 13.52
C GLN A 16 -2.40 -0.90 14.84
N HIS A 17 -3.42 -1.47 15.51
CA HIS A 17 -3.24 -2.24 16.74
C HIS A 17 -2.52 -3.57 16.46
N LEU A 18 -2.89 -4.27 15.37
CA LEU A 18 -2.19 -5.47 14.92
C LEU A 18 -0.81 -5.17 14.34
N LEU A 19 -0.57 -4.09 13.60
CA LEU A 19 0.78 -3.71 13.15
C LEU A 19 1.72 -3.48 14.33
N ASN A 20 1.27 -2.80 15.38
CA ASN A 20 2.10 -2.58 16.57
C ASN A 20 2.29 -3.85 17.42
N TYR A 21 1.30 -4.77 17.43
CA TYR A 21 1.40 -6.05 18.14
C TYR A 21 2.25 -7.08 17.36
N LEU A 22 2.07 -7.15 16.04
CA LEU A 22 2.82 -8.01 15.12
C LEU A 22 4.26 -7.53 14.96
N ILE A 23 4.53 -6.22 14.89
CA ILE A 23 5.92 -5.72 14.90
C ILE A 23 6.64 -6.07 16.21
N LYS A 24 5.93 -6.14 17.35
CA LYS A 24 6.52 -6.60 18.62
C LYS A 24 6.73 -8.12 18.67
N SER A 25 5.84 -8.94 18.11
CA SER A 25 6.03 -10.40 18.02
C SER A 25 7.06 -10.78 16.96
N ASP A 26 7.06 -10.11 15.82
CA ASP A 26 8.00 -10.28 14.70
C ASP A 26 9.39 -9.69 15.02
N TYR A 27 9.50 -8.80 16.02
CA TYR A 27 10.80 -8.40 16.57
C TYR A 27 11.59 -9.63 17.05
N LYS A 28 10.90 -10.66 17.60
CA LYS A 28 11.52 -11.95 17.95
C LYS A 28 11.77 -12.84 16.72
N ALA A 29 10.98 -12.74 15.66
CA ALA A 29 11.17 -13.50 14.41
C ALA A 29 12.24 -12.88 13.48
N SER A 30 12.59 -11.60 13.70
CA SER A 30 13.52 -10.80 12.88
C SER A 30 14.98 -11.29 12.85
N ASN A 31 15.28 -12.41 13.50
CA ASN A 31 16.54 -13.13 13.31
C ASN A 31 16.60 -13.90 11.96
N TYR A 32 15.53 -13.89 11.16
CA TYR A 32 15.43 -14.60 9.87
C TYR A 32 15.05 -13.75 8.65
N ALA A 33 14.90 -12.42 8.80
CA ALA A 33 14.65 -11.55 7.65
C ALA A 33 15.98 -11.08 7.06
N ASP A 34 16.23 -11.33 5.78
CA ASP A 34 17.39 -10.83 5.04
C ASP A 34 17.37 -9.29 5.08
N ALA A 35 18.24 -8.73 5.91
CA ALA A 35 18.45 -7.30 6.00
C ALA A 35 19.34 -6.87 4.81
N MET A 36 18.81 -6.00 3.97
CA MET A 36 19.50 -5.53 2.76
C MET A 36 20.16 -4.19 3.04
N SER A 37 21.42 -4.07 2.64
CA SER A 37 22.28 -2.94 2.97
C SER A 37 21.90 -1.67 2.19
N ASN A 38 21.36 -1.84 0.99
CA ASN A 38 21.04 -0.77 0.07
C ASN A 38 19.80 -1.09 -0.79
N VAL A 39 19.39 -0.10 -1.59
CA VAL A 39 18.17 -0.15 -2.40
C VAL A 39 18.30 -1.07 -3.63
N ALA A 40 19.51 -1.25 -4.17
CA ALA A 40 19.72 -2.14 -5.31
C ALA A 40 19.47 -3.60 -4.93
N GLU A 41 19.95 -4.03 -3.76
CA GLU A 41 19.68 -5.36 -3.19
C GLU A 41 18.18 -5.60 -2.97
N VAL A 42 17.45 -4.58 -2.46
CA VAL A 42 15.98 -4.64 -2.32
C VAL A 42 15.31 -4.90 -3.66
N ARG A 43 15.68 -4.11 -4.67
CA ARG A 43 15.12 -4.21 -6.00
C ARG A 43 15.40 -5.58 -6.63
N GLU A 44 16.63 -6.07 -6.53
CA GLU A 44 17.01 -7.41 -7.00
C GLU A 44 16.17 -8.48 -6.29
N LYS A 45 16.05 -8.40 -4.96
CA LYS A 45 15.27 -9.34 -4.16
C LYS A 45 13.80 -9.37 -4.56
N ILE A 46 13.21 -8.22 -4.90
CA ILE A 46 11.82 -8.13 -5.36
C ILE A 46 11.68 -8.82 -6.72
N PHE A 47 12.62 -8.60 -7.66
CA PHE A 47 12.58 -9.16 -9.03
C PHE A 47 13.11 -10.60 -9.18
N GLU A 48 13.68 -11.19 -8.12
CA GLU A 48 13.92 -12.65 -8.05
C GLU A 48 12.63 -13.43 -8.28
N ARG A 49 11.51 -12.93 -7.74
CA ARG A 49 10.17 -13.51 -7.91
C ARG A 49 9.62 -13.15 -9.28
N LYS A 50 9.07 -14.16 -9.98
CA LYS A 50 8.49 -13.98 -11.32
C LYS A 50 6.98 -13.84 -11.27
N GLU A 51 6.37 -14.30 -10.19
CA GLU A 51 4.95 -14.18 -9.92
C GLU A 51 4.56 -12.73 -9.63
N ALA A 52 3.28 -12.43 -9.85
CA ALA A 52 2.67 -11.19 -9.40
C ALA A 52 2.69 -11.12 -7.86
N GLN A 53 3.07 -9.98 -7.32
CA GLN A 53 3.13 -9.74 -5.87
C GLN A 53 2.78 -8.29 -5.55
N ARG A 54 2.37 -8.05 -4.32
CA ARG A 54 2.07 -6.71 -3.81
C ARG A 54 3.08 -6.30 -2.76
N ILE A 55 3.74 -5.18 -2.97
CA ILE A 55 4.67 -4.57 -2.03
C ILE A 55 3.98 -3.40 -1.34
N ILE A 56 3.94 -3.45 -0.01
CA ILE A 56 3.56 -2.31 0.84
C ILE A 56 4.84 -1.67 1.36
N ILE A 57 5.17 -0.50 0.83
CA ILE A 57 6.29 0.28 1.36
C ILE A 57 5.77 1.08 2.54
N LYS A 58 6.37 0.88 3.71
CA LYS A 58 6.08 1.61 4.94
C LYS A 58 7.18 2.63 5.23
N VAL A 59 6.81 3.89 5.35
CA VAL A 59 7.73 4.98 5.70
C VAL A 59 7.16 5.83 6.84
N HIS A 60 8.03 6.54 7.55
CA HIS A 60 7.58 7.66 8.38
C HIS A 60 7.13 8.80 7.46
N THR A 61 5.96 9.37 7.72
CA THR A 61 5.39 10.45 6.91
C THR A 61 6.29 11.69 6.88
N GLU A 62 7.08 11.94 7.92
CA GLU A 62 8.07 13.02 7.98
C GLU A 62 9.15 12.95 6.89
N LYS A 63 9.33 11.77 6.25
CA LYS A 63 10.23 11.60 5.11
C LYS A 63 9.62 12.10 3.79
N LEU A 64 8.32 12.37 3.78
CA LEU A 64 7.61 12.90 2.63
C LEU A 64 7.36 14.40 2.81
N ASP A 65 7.18 15.09 1.70
CA ASP A 65 6.86 16.51 1.70
C ASP A 65 5.38 16.69 2.02
N SER A 66 5.09 17.29 3.17
CA SER A 66 3.72 17.57 3.60
C SER A 66 2.96 18.55 2.69
N GLN A 67 3.67 19.33 1.87
CA GLN A 67 3.06 20.22 0.88
C GLN A 67 2.67 19.47 -0.40
N ASP A 68 3.36 18.37 -0.71
CA ASP A 68 3.06 17.52 -1.87
C ASP A 68 3.48 16.06 -1.62
N TYR A 69 2.57 15.32 -0.98
CA TYR A 69 2.78 13.91 -0.69
C TYR A 69 2.91 13.06 -1.95
N ARG A 70 2.24 13.42 -3.05
CA ARG A 70 2.27 12.63 -4.28
C ARG A 70 3.64 12.73 -4.94
N VAL A 71 4.15 13.96 -5.12
CA VAL A 71 5.46 14.19 -5.73
C VAL A 71 6.57 13.59 -4.88
N SER A 72 6.52 13.74 -3.56
CA SER A 72 7.53 13.14 -2.67
C SER A 72 7.46 11.61 -2.62
N ALA A 73 6.26 11.01 -2.69
CA ALA A 73 6.10 9.56 -2.82
C ALA A 73 6.65 9.05 -4.16
N TYR A 74 6.43 9.76 -5.27
CA TYR A 74 6.98 9.39 -6.58
C TYR A 74 8.50 9.36 -6.58
N LYS A 75 9.13 10.38 -5.97
CA LYS A 75 10.58 10.42 -5.78
C LYS A 75 11.07 9.23 -4.96
N PHE A 76 10.40 8.93 -3.85
CA PHE A 76 10.75 7.80 -2.99
C PHE A 76 10.63 6.45 -3.72
N VAL A 77 9.54 6.23 -4.47
CA VAL A 77 9.36 5.02 -5.27
C VAL A 77 10.40 4.94 -6.37
N ASN A 78 10.75 6.06 -7.01
CA ASN A 78 11.79 6.11 -8.03
C ASN A 78 13.21 5.81 -7.50
N GLU A 79 13.49 6.06 -6.22
CA GLU A 79 14.74 5.61 -5.59
C GLU A 79 14.82 4.07 -5.57
N ILE A 80 13.70 3.39 -5.33
CA ILE A 80 13.62 1.92 -5.26
C ILE A 80 13.51 1.29 -6.64
N PHE A 81 12.66 1.86 -7.49
CA PHE A 81 12.39 1.41 -8.85
C PHE A 81 12.66 2.58 -9.80
N PRO A 82 13.92 2.78 -10.22
CA PRO A 82 14.25 3.83 -11.17
C PRO A 82 13.46 3.67 -12.47
N ASN A 83 12.89 4.77 -12.97
CA ASN A 83 12.10 4.80 -14.20
C ASN A 83 10.85 3.89 -14.17
N TRP A 84 10.27 3.66 -12.98
CA TRP A 84 9.12 2.78 -12.81
C TRP A 84 7.90 3.18 -13.65
N GLU A 85 7.71 4.47 -13.94
CA GLU A 85 6.60 4.98 -14.76
C GLU A 85 6.60 4.37 -16.19
N ASN A 86 7.77 3.98 -16.69
CA ASN A 86 7.94 3.33 -17.99
C ASN A 86 8.15 1.81 -17.88
N ASP A 87 8.17 1.27 -16.66
CA ASP A 87 8.36 -0.15 -16.41
C ASP A 87 7.00 -0.84 -16.19
N LYS A 88 6.54 -1.57 -17.20
CA LYS A 88 5.25 -2.30 -17.16
C LYS A 88 5.14 -3.32 -16.03
N ARG A 89 6.24 -3.66 -15.37
CA ARG A 89 6.25 -4.55 -14.20
C ARG A 89 5.74 -3.85 -12.96
N ILE A 90 5.81 -2.52 -12.88
CA ILE A 90 5.54 -1.76 -11.66
C ILE A 90 4.24 -0.98 -11.82
N LEU A 91 3.31 -1.21 -10.89
CA LEU A 91 2.04 -0.47 -10.82
C LEU A 91 1.93 0.18 -9.44
N PHE A 92 2.07 1.50 -9.39
CA PHE A 92 1.93 2.25 -8.14
C PHE A 92 0.45 2.60 -7.91
N LEU A 93 -0.22 1.88 -7.01
CA LEU A 93 -1.68 1.87 -6.90
C LEU A 93 -2.24 2.85 -5.87
N ALA A 94 -1.60 2.98 -4.71
CA ALA A 94 -2.15 3.82 -3.63
C ALA A 94 -1.07 4.38 -2.70
N ILE A 95 -1.35 5.55 -2.14
CA ILE A 95 -0.63 6.24 -1.08
C ILE A 95 -1.64 6.52 0.04
N GLU A 96 -1.39 5.97 1.22
CA GLU A 96 -2.23 6.20 2.38
C GLU A 96 -1.42 6.76 3.54
N ILE A 97 -1.93 7.82 4.16
CA ILE A 97 -1.28 8.50 5.28
C ILE A 97 -2.12 8.29 6.54
N TRP A 98 -1.50 7.72 7.57
CA TRP A 98 -2.09 7.38 8.86
C TRP A 98 -1.16 7.79 10.00
N GLY A 99 -1.52 8.84 10.72
CA GLY A 99 -0.69 9.40 11.78
C GLY A 99 0.68 9.82 11.25
N ASP A 100 1.73 9.23 11.83
CA ASP A 100 3.14 9.43 11.45
C ASP A 100 3.63 8.45 10.37
N ARG A 101 2.73 7.68 9.74
CA ARG A 101 3.08 6.63 8.76
C ARG A 101 2.42 6.86 7.42
N THR A 102 3.21 6.63 6.37
CA THR A 102 2.71 6.52 5.01
C THR A 102 2.94 5.10 4.49
N TYR A 103 1.91 4.57 3.85
CA TYR A 103 1.91 3.26 3.21
C TYR A 103 1.71 3.44 1.71
N MET A 104 2.59 2.85 0.90
CA MET A 104 2.51 2.90 -0.55
C MET A 104 2.31 1.48 -1.09
N ALA A 105 1.20 1.26 -1.80
CA ALA A 105 0.88 -0.04 -2.39
C ALA A 105 1.37 -0.08 -3.83
N ILE A 106 2.23 -1.05 -4.13
CA ILE A 106 2.82 -1.25 -5.44
C ILE A 106 2.63 -2.71 -5.84
N ASP A 107 2.00 -2.95 -6.98
CA ASP A 107 1.99 -4.27 -7.58
C ASP A 107 3.21 -4.44 -8.49
N VAL A 108 3.83 -5.61 -8.41
CA VAL A 108 4.98 -6.01 -9.22
C VAL A 108 4.61 -7.23 -10.04
N ASN A 109 4.90 -7.21 -11.34
CA ASN A 109 4.56 -8.24 -12.33
C ASN A 109 3.04 -8.52 -12.46
N ASN A 110 2.17 -7.60 -12.05
CA ASN A 110 0.72 -7.72 -12.23
C ASN A 110 0.29 -7.22 -13.63
N TYR A 111 0.66 -7.97 -14.67
CA TYR A 111 0.45 -7.56 -16.06
C TYR A 111 -1.02 -7.58 -16.50
N ASP A 112 -1.86 -8.34 -15.80
CA ASP A 112 -3.28 -8.49 -16.12
C ASP A 112 -4.16 -7.43 -15.44
N TYR A 113 -3.54 -6.49 -14.70
CA TYR A 113 -4.24 -5.39 -14.07
C TYR A 113 -4.99 -4.53 -15.10
N ASN A 114 -6.29 -4.34 -14.86
CA ASN A 114 -7.15 -3.49 -15.68
C ASN A 114 -7.81 -2.43 -14.80
N PHE A 115 -7.41 -1.17 -15.00
CA PHE A 115 -7.92 -0.02 -14.24
C PHE A 115 -9.45 0.12 -14.32
N ASP A 116 -10.06 -0.16 -15.47
CA ASP A 116 -11.50 0.02 -15.68
C ASP A 116 -12.32 -0.95 -14.81
N THR A 117 -11.81 -2.17 -14.63
CA THR A 117 -12.47 -3.23 -13.84
C THR A 117 -11.90 -3.39 -12.43
N ALA A 118 -10.84 -2.64 -12.06
CA ALA A 118 -10.12 -2.83 -10.80
C ALA A 118 -10.98 -2.67 -9.53
N HIS A 119 -12.09 -1.91 -9.59
CA HIS A 119 -13.06 -1.80 -8.50
C HIS A 119 -13.80 -3.10 -8.16
N LYS A 120 -13.77 -4.08 -9.07
CA LYS A 120 -14.33 -5.44 -8.87
C LYS A 120 -13.24 -6.49 -8.67
N ASP A 121 -11.99 -6.12 -8.94
CA ASP A 121 -10.88 -7.04 -8.92
C ASP A 121 -10.37 -7.26 -7.49
N LYS A 122 -10.64 -8.45 -6.95
CA LYS A 122 -10.17 -8.89 -5.63
C LYS A 122 -9.10 -9.97 -5.76
N THR A 123 -8.34 -9.96 -6.86
CA THR A 123 -7.24 -10.90 -7.10
C THR A 123 -6.27 -10.87 -5.92
N VAL A 124 -6.08 -12.05 -5.33
CA VAL A 124 -5.25 -12.25 -4.15
C VAL A 124 -3.80 -12.39 -4.60
N LEU A 125 -2.98 -11.38 -4.28
CA LEU A 125 -1.54 -11.40 -4.53
C LEU A 125 -0.77 -11.64 -3.23
N PRO A 126 0.36 -12.36 -3.25
CA PRO A 126 1.28 -12.42 -2.14
C PRO A 126 1.73 -11.02 -1.72
N VAL A 127 1.41 -10.63 -0.48
CA VAL A 127 1.78 -9.33 0.09
C VAL A 127 3.13 -9.40 0.79
N TYR A 128 3.98 -8.42 0.55
CA TYR A 128 5.22 -8.19 1.28
C TYR A 128 5.25 -6.76 1.80
N VAL A 129 5.81 -6.57 3.00
CA VAL A 129 6.04 -5.23 3.54
C VAL A 129 7.53 -4.90 3.42
N LEU A 130 7.82 -3.76 2.79
CA LEU A 130 9.15 -3.19 2.70
C LEU A 130 9.25 -2.00 3.64
N TRP A 131 10.25 -1.96 4.51
CA TRP A 131 10.55 -0.76 5.30
C TRP A 131 12.05 -0.58 5.55
N GLN A 132 12.44 0.66 5.84
CA GLN A 132 13.80 0.98 6.24
C GLN A 132 13.94 0.96 7.76
N HIS A 133 14.67 -0.03 8.28
CA HIS A 133 15.01 -0.14 9.69
C HIS A 133 16.26 0.66 10.02
N ARG A 134 16.19 1.54 11.03
CA ARG A 134 17.26 2.49 11.39
C ARG A 134 18.66 1.89 11.54
N ARG A 135 18.76 0.64 12.01
CA ARG A 135 20.04 -0.05 12.26
C ARG A 135 20.38 -1.18 11.29
N ARG A 136 19.41 -1.64 10.49
CA ARG A 136 19.56 -2.86 9.68
C ARG A 136 19.43 -2.61 8.19
N GLY A 137 19.25 -1.35 7.77
CA GLY A 137 18.97 -1.05 6.36
C GLY A 137 17.54 -1.43 6.01
N TRP A 138 17.34 -2.00 4.83
CA TRP A 138 16.01 -2.36 4.33
C TRP A 138 15.61 -3.77 4.74
N VAL A 139 14.33 -3.94 5.03
CA VAL A 139 13.75 -5.23 5.42
C VAL A 139 12.52 -5.47 4.56
N ILE A 140 12.44 -6.66 3.96
CA ILE A 140 11.25 -7.15 3.25
C ILE A 140 10.72 -8.41 3.95
N ILE A 141 9.44 -8.41 4.31
CA ILE A 141 8.81 -9.54 5.02
C ILE A 141 7.52 -9.93 4.32
N ARG A 142 7.31 -11.25 4.16
CA ARG A 142 6.06 -11.81 3.67
C ARG A 142 4.96 -11.61 4.71
N TRP A 143 3.80 -11.12 4.29
CA TRP A 143 2.65 -10.87 5.17
C TRP A 143 1.35 -11.53 4.69
N PRO A 144 1.18 -12.86 4.84
CA PRO A 144 0.06 -13.61 4.26
C PRO A 144 -1.32 -13.20 4.76
N GLN A 145 -1.39 -12.68 5.99
CA GLN A 145 -2.64 -12.26 6.62
C GLN A 145 -3.32 -11.11 5.87
N GLU A 146 -2.59 -10.39 5.02
CA GLU A 146 -3.08 -9.22 4.30
C GLU A 146 -3.35 -9.48 2.80
N ASP A 147 -3.07 -10.68 2.27
CA ASP A 147 -3.21 -10.95 0.83
C ASP A 147 -4.64 -10.65 0.31
N GLY A 148 -5.65 -11.20 0.98
CA GLY A 148 -7.06 -10.98 0.60
C GLY A 148 -7.60 -9.63 1.06
N ARG A 149 -7.14 -9.14 2.23
CA ARG A 149 -7.61 -7.87 2.81
C ARG A 149 -7.19 -6.68 1.95
N LEU A 150 -5.92 -6.63 1.54
CA LEU A 150 -5.42 -5.56 0.69
C LEU A 150 -6.03 -5.63 -0.71
N ALA A 151 -6.29 -6.82 -1.26
CA ALA A 151 -7.01 -6.95 -2.53
C ALA A 151 -8.41 -6.32 -2.47
N THR A 152 -9.19 -6.66 -1.44
CA THR A 152 -10.51 -6.08 -1.23
C THR A 152 -10.43 -4.56 -1.05
N LYS A 153 -9.48 -4.09 -0.24
CA LYS A 153 -9.32 -2.66 0.02
C LYS A 153 -8.96 -1.86 -1.22
N LEU A 154 -8.06 -2.35 -2.07
CA LEU A 154 -7.71 -1.64 -3.31
C LEU A 154 -8.89 -1.60 -4.28
N ALA A 155 -9.69 -2.67 -4.36
CA ALA A 155 -10.94 -2.66 -5.11
C ALA A 155 -11.90 -1.59 -4.57
N ASP A 156 -12.03 -1.49 -3.25
CA ASP A 156 -12.84 -0.45 -2.61
C ASP A 156 -12.30 0.96 -2.90
N LEU A 157 -10.97 1.17 -2.85
CA LEU A 157 -10.33 2.44 -3.23
C LEU A 157 -10.65 2.82 -4.67
N HIS A 158 -10.54 1.88 -5.60
CA HIS A 158 -10.93 2.06 -6.99
C HIS A 158 -12.40 2.43 -7.12
N ASN A 159 -13.27 1.77 -6.35
CA ASN A 159 -14.69 2.05 -6.36
C ASN A 159 -14.97 3.48 -5.91
N VAL A 160 -14.49 3.87 -4.73
CA VAL A 160 -14.83 5.18 -4.12
C VAL A 160 -14.18 6.38 -4.82
N ASN A 161 -13.06 6.20 -5.50
CA ASN A 161 -12.39 7.27 -6.25
C ASN A 161 -12.97 7.49 -7.66
N GLY A 162 -13.78 6.57 -8.17
CA GLY A 162 -14.47 6.75 -9.45
C GLY A 162 -13.63 6.46 -10.70
N PHE A 163 -14.18 6.79 -11.87
CA PHE A 163 -13.51 6.59 -13.17
C PHE A 163 -12.54 7.73 -13.53
N ASP A 164 -12.76 8.94 -13.01
CA ASP A 164 -11.94 10.12 -13.36
C ASP A 164 -10.62 10.20 -12.57
N ALA A 165 -10.43 9.32 -11.58
CA ALA A 165 -9.22 9.27 -10.78
C ALA A 165 -8.09 8.53 -11.51
N THR A 166 -6.85 8.79 -11.09
CA THR A 166 -5.66 8.08 -11.58
C THR A 166 -4.85 7.53 -10.41
N THR A 167 -4.17 6.42 -10.65
CA THR A 167 -3.27 5.83 -9.67
C THR A 167 -1.94 6.60 -9.60
N PRO A 168 -1.30 6.68 -8.42
CA PRO A 168 -1.80 6.15 -7.16
C PRO A 168 -2.88 7.04 -6.54
N PHE A 169 -3.91 6.40 -5.98
CA PHE A 169 -4.90 7.08 -5.16
C PHE A 169 -4.21 7.61 -3.90
N LEU A 170 -4.51 8.86 -3.53
CA LEU A 170 -3.93 9.48 -2.34
C LEU A 170 -5.02 9.70 -1.31
N GLU A 171 -4.90 9.04 -0.17
CA GLU A 171 -5.83 9.19 0.95
C GLU A 171 -5.08 9.59 2.22
N ASN A 172 -5.40 10.78 2.73
CA ASN A 172 -4.84 11.30 3.97
C ASN A 172 -5.85 11.16 5.11
N TYR A 173 -5.73 10.07 5.87
CA TYR A 173 -6.60 9.76 6.99
C TYR A 173 -6.33 10.61 8.25
N ASN A 174 -5.31 11.47 8.23
CA ASN A 174 -5.16 12.54 9.23
C ASN A 174 -6.13 13.70 8.99
N THR A 175 -6.85 13.68 7.86
CA THR A 175 -7.83 14.67 7.47
C THR A 175 -9.14 13.99 7.11
N ARG A 176 -10.22 14.78 6.97
CA ARG A 176 -11.50 14.25 6.49
C ARG A 176 -11.38 13.91 5.01
N ILE A 177 -11.54 12.63 4.68
CA ILE A 177 -11.64 12.16 3.30
C ILE A 177 -13.10 12.24 2.85
N VAL A 178 -13.32 12.69 1.61
CA VAL A 178 -14.66 12.76 0.99
C VAL A 178 -14.56 12.16 -0.40
N HIS A 179 -15.37 11.13 -0.65
CA HIS A 179 -15.55 10.52 -1.96
C HIS A 179 -16.86 11.01 -2.56
N ALA A 180 -16.78 11.63 -3.73
CA ALA A 180 -17.94 12.28 -4.36
C ALA A 180 -18.53 11.48 -5.53
N ASN A 181 -17.80 10.49 -6.07
CA ASN A 181 -18.16 9.83 -7.33
C ASN A 181 -17.77 8.33 -7.31
N PRO A 182 -18.41 7.48 -6.49
CA PRO A 182 -18.14 6.06 -6.51
C PRO A 182 -18.57 5.43 -7.84
N ARG A 183 -17.84 4.42 -8.34
CA ARG A 183 -18.22 3.70 -9.56
C ARG A 183 -19.50 2.90 -9.39
N GLU A 184 -19.65 2.28 -8.22
CA GLU A 184 -20.81 1.51 -7.80
C GLU A 184 -21.17 1.87 -6.35
N PHE A 185 -22.46 2.02 -6.07
CA PHE A 185 -22.92 2.15 -4.69
C PHE A 185 -22.88 0.77 -4.02
N PRO A 186 -22.41 0.67 -2.77
CA PRO A 186 -22.48 -0.60 -2.04
C PRO A 186 -23.94 -1.05 -1.96
N GLU A 187 -24.21 -2.31 -2.30
CA GLU A 187 -25.53 -2.90 -2.12
C GLU A 187 -25.91 -2.83 -0.63
N SER A 188 -27.08 -2.25 -0.36
CA SER A 188 -27.64 -2.01 0.98
C SER A 188 -28.08 -3.27 1.69
#